data_AF-A0A9J6CMP0-F1
#
_entry.id   AF-A0A9J6CMP0-F1
#
_cell.length_a   1.000
_cell.length_b   1.000
_cell.length_c   1.000
_cell.angle_alpha   90.00
_cell.angle_beta   90.00
_cell.angle_gamma   90.00
#
_symmetry.space_group_name_H-M   'P 1'
#
loop_
_entity.id
_entity.type
_entity.pdbx_description
1 polymer ?
#
loop_
_entity_poly.entity_id
_entity_poly.type
_entity_poly.pdbx_seq_one_letter_code
_entity_poly.pdbx_strand_id
1 'polypeptide(L)'
;MVECEDQNNQPERYRKINVPTQYRQAAKILQQISEGKSLKDLVYNNKHIRVGTTIALLNKIQANERQLEHIIGKTEILQRIPNKFLAKYLVAELIFGRGELTGYSRPVTCVRSFHEQLKQALLDFGEQPQHQNLYHKGET
;
A
#
# COMPACT_ATOMS: atom_id res chain seq x y z
N MET A 1 53.62 5.11 -21.19
CA MET A 1 53.22 4.75 -19.81
C MET A 1 52.25 5.82 -19.35
N VAL A 2 50.95 5.60 -19.16
CA VAL A 2 50.08 4.44 -19.27
C VAL A 2 48.72 5.02 -19.69
N GLU A 3 48.17 4.53 -20.80
CA GLU A 3 46.81 4.85 -21.23
C GLU A 3 45.83 4.19 -20.26
N CYS A 4 44.93 4.98 -19.67
CA CYS A 4 43.87 4.44 -18.83
C CYS A 4 42.78 3.89 -19.75
N GLU A 5 42.85 2.59 -20.02
CA GLU A 5 41.83 1.86 -20.77
C GLU A 5 40.47 1.91 -20.05
N ASP A 6 39.49 2.45 -20.76
CA ASP A 6 38.06 2.32 -20.51
C ASP A 6 37.66 0.85 -20.66
N GLN A 7 37.38 0.20 -19.54
CA GLN A 7 36.82 -1.16 -19.52
C GLN A 7 35.75 -1.22 -18.44
N ASN A 8 34.48 -0.97 -18.80
CA ASN A 8 33.41 -1.97 -18.62
C ASN A 8 32.09 -1.50 -19.25
N ASN A 9 31.96 -1.68 -20.57
CA ASN A 9 30.67 -1.71 -21.24
C ASN A 9 30.12 -3.14 -21.16
N GLN A 10 29.24 -3.40 -20.19
CA GLN A 10 28.35 -4.56 -20.20
C GLN A 10 26.89 -4.09 -20.26
N PRO A 11 26.08 -4.58 -21.22
CA PRO A 11 24.65 -4.39 -21.15
C PRO A 11 24.10 -5.32 -20.07
N GLU A 12 24.03 -4.82 -18.83
CA GLU A 12 23.35 -5.52 -17.74
C GLU A 12 21.92 -5.79 -18.19
N ARG A 13 21.59 -7.06 -18.49
CA ARG A 13 20.20 -7.51 -18.65
C ARG A 13 19.47 -7.06 -17.39
N TYR A 14 18.69 -5.98 -17.49
CA TYR A 14 17.94 -5.40 -16.38
C TYR A 14 17.05 -6.48 -15.76
N ARG A 15 17.55 -7.12 -14.69
CA ARG A 15 16.86 -8.23 -14.04
C ARG A 15 15.66 -7.62 -13.35
N LYS A 16 14.47 -7.90 -13.87
CA LYS A 16 13.21 -7.44 -13.27
C LYS A 16 13.15 -7.91 -11.81
N ILE A 17 13.29 -6.97 -10.88
CA ILE A 17 13.22 -7.26 -9.45
C ILE A 17 11.78 -7.64 -9.11
N ASN A 18 11.61 -8.87 -8.66
CA ASN A 18 10.30 -9.40 -8.29
C ASN A 18 9.77 -8.76 -7.01
N VAL A 19 8.45 -8.62 -6.94
CA VAL A 19 7.78 -8.18 -5.72
C VAL A 19 8.00 -9.23 -4.61
N PRO A 20 8.40 -8.82 -3.39
CA PRO A 20 8.54 -9.74 -2.27
C PRO A 20 7.29 -10.60 -2.08
N THR A 21 7.52 -11.89 -1.81
CA THR A 21 6.44 -12.90 -1.76
C THR A 21 5.36 -12.54 -0.75
N GLN A 22 5.74 -11.99 0.40
CA GLN A 22 4.79 -11.54 1.43
C GLN A 22 3.75 -10.55 0.89
N TYR A 23 4.16 -9.55 0.09
CA TYR A 23 3.22 -8.56 -0.46
C TYR A 23 2.35 -9.15 -1.55
N ARG A 24 2.90 -10.04 -2.39
CA ARG A 24 2.11 -10.76 -3.40
C ARG A 24 1.03 -11.62 -2.76
N GLN A 25 1.37 -12.36 -1.72
CA GLN A 25 0.40 -13.22 -1.03
C GLN A 25 -0.62 -12.39 -0.25
N ALA A 26 -0.20 -11.32 0.41
CA ALA A 26 -1.13 -10.46 1.14
C ALA A 26 -2.12 -9.74 0.21
N ALA A 27 -1.68 -9.32 -0.99
CA ALA A 27 -2.57 -8.77 -2.01
C ALA A 27 -3.62 -9.79 -2.49
N LYS A 28 -3.23 -11.07 -2.65
CA LYS A 28 -4.17 -12.15 -2.99
C LYS A 28 -5.18 -12.40 -1.87
N ILE A 29 -4.73 -12.39 -0.62
CA ILE A 29 -5.62 -12.53 0.55
C ILE A 29 -6.61 -11.37 0.59
N LEU A 30 -6.15 -10.13 0.37
CA LEU A 30 -7.00 -8.95 0.33
C LEU A 30 -8.07 -9.05 -0.78
N GLN A 31 -7.69 -9.53 -1.97
CA GLN A 31 -8.63 -9.83 -3.04
C GLN A 31 -9.66 -10.87 -2.61
N GLN A 32 -9.22 -11.99 -2.02
CA GLN A 32 -10.10 -13.06 -1.59
C GLN A 32 -11.07 -12.66 -0.47
N ILE A 33 -10.65 -11.76 0.42
CA ILE A 33 -11.54 -11.16 1.43
C ILE A 33 -12.62 -10.32 0.74
N SER A 34 -12.27 -9.54 -0.28
CA SER A 34 -13.26 -8.78 -1.06
C SER A 34 -14.25 -9.67 -1.82
N GLU A 35 -13.89 -10.93 -2.08
CA GLU A 35 -14.77 -11.97 -2.64
C GLU A 35 -15.65 -12.65 -1.58
N GLY A 36 -15.58 -12.22 -0.31
CA GLY A 36 -16.39 -12.75 0.80
C GLY A 36 -15.77 -13.92 1.58
N LYS A 37 -14.48 -14.24 1.36
CA LYS A 37 -13.80 -15.32 2.10
C LYS A 37 -13.33 -14.85 3.48
N SER A 38 -13.32 -15.78 4.43
CA SER A 38 -12.88 -15.54 5.81
C SER A 38 -11.38 -15.22 5.89
N LEU A 39 -11.07 -14.04 6.45
CA LEU A 39 -9.69 -13.55 6.67
C LEU A 39 -8.85 -14.56 7.46
N LYS A 40 -9.41 -15.14 8.54
CA LYS A 40 -8.66 -16.06 9.41
C LYS A 40 -8.22 -17.29 8.62
N ASP A 41 -9.14 -17.94 7.91
CA ASP A 41 -8.84 -19.16 7.15
C ASP A 41 -7.78 -18.93 6.07
N LEU A 42 -7.81 -17.78 5.40
CA LEU A 42 -6.85 -17.44 4.36
C LEU A 42 -5.43 -17.20 4.92
N VAL A 43 -5.33 -16.56 6.08
CA VAL A 43 -4.02 -16.24 6.67
C VAL A 43 -3.42 -17.45 7.37
N TYR A 44 -4.20 -18.22 8.14
CA TYR A 44 -3.69 -19.41 8.86
C TYR A 44 -3.24 -20.52 7.91
N ASN A 45 -3.84 -20.64 6.72
CA ASN A 45 -3.44 -21.62 5.72
C ASN A 45 -2.23 -21.19 4.86
N ASN A 46 -1.69 -19.98 5.05
CA ASN A 46 -0.58 -19.44 4.25
C ASN A 46 0.76 -19.45 4.99
N LYS A 47 1.63 -20.42 4.66
CA LYS A 47 2.98 -20.56 5.26
C LYS A 47 3.95 -19.41 4.97
N HIS A 48 3.67 -18.58 3.96
CA HIS A 48 4.53 -17.47 3.54
C HIS A 48 4.14 -16.11 4.13
N ILE A 49 3.15 -16.09 5.02
CA ILE A 49 2.58 -14.88 5.60
C ILE A 49 2.91 -14.85 7.09
N ARG A 50 3.31 -13.67 7.59
CA ARG A 50 3.40 -13.41 9.03
C ARG A 50 2.00 -13.14 9.56
N VAL A 51 1.36 -14.17 10.11
CA VAL A 51 -0.06 -14.20 10.51
C VAL A 51 -0.46 -12.96 11.32
N GLY A 52 0.21 -12.72 12.45
CA GLY A 52 -0.15 -11.60 13.35
C GLY A 52 -0.02 -10.22 12.69
N THR A 53 1.09 -9.95 12.01
CA THR A 53 1.28 -8.67 11.31
C THR A 53 0.24 -8.48 10.20
N THR A 54 -0.04 -9.53 9.45
CA THR A 54 -0.91 -9.44 8.27
C THR A 54 -2.36 -9.26 8.67
N ILE A 55 -2.83 -9.97 9.71
CA ILE A 55 -4.16 -9.74 10.29
C ILE A 55 -4.28 -8.32 10.81
N ALA A 56 -3.28 -7.83 11.55
CA ALA A 56 -3.29 -6.47 12.09
C ALA A 56 -3.37 -5.43 10.96
N LEU A 57 -2.60 -5.58 9.88
CA LEU A 57 -2.66 -4.65 8.76
C LEU A 57 -3.97 -4.75 7.97
N LEU A 58 -4.48 -5.96 7.73
CA LEU A 58 -5.75 -6.15 7.02
C LEU A 58 -6.93 -5.56 7.82
N ASN A 59 -6.91 -5.68 9.14
CA ASN A 59 -7.88 -4.99 10.00
C ASN A 59 -7.76 -3.47 9.90
N LYS A 60 -6.54 -2.92 9.85
CA LYS A 60 -6.33 -1.49 9.62
C LYS A 60 -6.82 -1.04 8.24
N ILE A 61 -6.64 -1.86 7.20
CA ILE A 61 -7.16 -1.58 5.85
C ILE A 61 -8.67 -1.48 5.87
N GLN A 62 -9.36 -2.41 6.55
CA GLN A 62 -10.82 -2.39 6.68
C GLN A 62 -11.30 -1.20 7.51
N ALA A 63 -10.66 -0.91 8.65
CA ALA A 63 -11.02 0.20 9.52
C ALA A 63 -10.84 1.57 8.84
N ASN A 64 -9.83 1.70 7.97
CA ASN A 64 -9.49 2.93 7.28
C ASN A 64 -9.83 2.86 5.77
N GLU A 65 -10.81 2.05 5.38
CA GLU A 65 -11.10 1.79 3.96
C GLU A 65 -11.42 3.08 3.21
N ARG A 66 -12.31 3.93 3.75
CA ARG A 66 -12.68 5.22 3.15
C ARG A 66 -11.48 6.15 2.96
N GLN A 67 -10.59 6.22 3.96
CA GLN A 67 -9.35 7.01 3.87
C GLN A 67 -8.44 6.46 2.79
N LEU A 68 -8.27 5.13 2.75
CA LEU A 68 -7.42 4.47 1.77
C LEU A 68 -7.93 4.67 0.34
N GLU A 69 -9.25 4.60 0.13
CA GLU A 69 -9.86 4.88 -1.18
C GLU A 69 -9.72 6.34 -1.58
N HIS A 70 -9.86 7.27 -0.65
CA HIS A 70 -9.61 8.69 -0.92
C HIS A 70 -8.15 8.95 -1.33
N ILE A 71 -7.19 8.44 -0.56
CA ILE A 71 -5.75 8.60 -0.83
C ILE A 71 -5.39 8.00 -2.19
N ILE A 72 -5.89 6.79 -2.48
CA ILE A 72 -5.65 6.11 -3.75
C ILE A 72 -6.40 6.78 -4.91
N GLY A 73 -7.53 7.44 -4.66
CA GLY A 73 -8.26 8.21 -5.66
C GLY A 73 -7.58 9.54 -6.00
N LYS A 74 -7.06 10.24 -4.98
CA LYS A 74 -6.28 11.48 -5.17
C LYS A 74 -4.91 11.24 -5.79
N THR A 75 -4.33 10.07 -5.55
CA THR A 75 -3.03 9.71 -6.12
C THR A 75 -3.20 8.88 -7.39
N GLU A 76 -2.46 9.19 -8.45
CA GLU A 76 -2.49 8.40 -9.70
C GLU A 76 -1.73 7.06 -9.58
N ILE A 77 -1.61 6.52 -8.36
CA ILE A 77 -0.76 5.37 -8.05
C ILE A 77 -1.24 4.09 -8.72
N LEU A 78 -2.55 3.96 -8.97
CA LEU A 78 -3.13 2.82 -9.69
C LEU A 78 -2.77 2.79 -11.19
N GLN A 79 -2.43 3.93 -11.79
CA GLN A 79 -1.92 3.96 -13.16
C GLN A 79 -0.52 3.35 -13.27
N ARG A 80 0.25 3.40 -12.18
CA ARG A 80 1.63 2.88 -12.11
C ARG A 80 1.71 1.44 -11.60
N ILE A 81 0.74 1.02 -10.79
CA ILE A 81 0.65 -0.32 -10.22
C ILE A 81 -0.65 -1.00 -10.69
N PRO A 82 -0.60 -1.93 -11.65
CA PRO A 82 -1.80 -2.49 -12.27
C PRO A 82 -2.66 -3.32 -11.30
N ASN A 83 -2.06 -3.87 -10.23
CA ASN A 83 -2.81 -4.63 -9.24
C ASN A 83 -3.29 -3.71 -8.11
N LYS A 84 -4.60 -3.40 -8.14
CA LYS A 84 -5.26 -2.54 -7.14
C LYS A 84 -5.11 -3.02 -5.70
N PHE A 85 -5.16 -4.34 -5.46
CA PHE A 85 -5.05 -4.90 -4.12
C PHE A 85 -3.62 -4.82 -3.60
N LEU A 86 -2.63 -4.99 -4.49
CA LEU A 86 -1.23 -4.78 -4.15
C LEU A 86 -0.95 -3.31 -3.81
N ALA A 87 -1.48 -2.38 -4.61
CA ALA A 87 -1.36 -0.95 -4.33
C ALA A 87 -2.00 -0.60 -2.98
N LYS A 88 -3.25 -1.03 -2.74
CA LYS A 88 -3.96 -0.86 -1.46
C LYS A 88 -3.13 -1.37 -0.28
N TYR A 89 -2.60 -2.58 -0.36
CA TYR A 89 -1.80 -3.17 0.71
C TYR A 89 -0.49 -2.40 0.96
N LEU A 90 0.25 -2.03 -0.09
CA LEU A 90 1.52 -1.31 0.04
C LEU A 90 1.31 0.10 0.61
N VAL A 91 0.29 0.82 0.16
CA VAL A 91 -0.06 2.14 0.70
C VAL A 91 -0.45 2.03 2.17
N ALA A 92 -1.29 1.05 2.52
CA ALA A 92 -1.69 0.86 3.91
C ALA A 92 -0.53 0.47 4.83
N GLU A 93 0.41 -0.38 4.37
CA GLU A 93 1.63 -0.70 5.14
C GLU A 93 2.50 0.55 5.36
N LEU A 94 2.59 1.42 4.36
CA LEU A 94 3.38 2.64 4.43
C LEU A 94 2.74 3.73 5.30
N ILE A 95 1.40 3.82 5.33
CA ILE A 95 0.69 4.90 6.05
C ILE A 95 0.22 4.45 7.43
N PHE A 96 -0.41 3.28 7.53
CA PHE A 96 -1.02 2.77 8.77
C PHE A 96 -0.21 1.64 9.41
N GLY A 97 0.69 1.01 8.65
CA GLY A 97 1.50 -0.12 9.08
C GLY A 97 2.78 0.30 9.77
N ARG A 98 3.91 -0.20 9.27
CA ARG A 98 5.24 0.06 9.84
C ARG A 98 5.87 1.37 9.38
N GLY A 99 5.30 2.04 8.37
CA GLY A 99 5.90 3.25 7.83
C GLY A 99 7.03 3.00 6.83
N GLU A 100 7.34 1.74 6.53
CA GLU A 100 8.41 1.34 5.63
C GLU A 100 8.01 0.14 4.76
N LEU A 101 8.58 0.08 3.56
CA LEU A 101 8.38 -1.03 2.62
C LEU A 101 9.71 -1.72 2.33
N THR A 102 9.69 -3.04 2.36
CA THR A 102 10.89 -3.86 2.14
C THR A 102 11.05 -4.24 0.66
N GLY A 103 12.29 -4.27 0.19
CA GLY A 103 12.64 -4.64 -1.18
C GLY A 103 12.59 -3.48 -2.18
N TYR A 104 13.07 -3.77 -3.39
CA TYR A 104 13.33 -2.77 -4.44
C TYR A 104 12.56 -3.05 -5.74
N SER A 105 11.48 -3.83 -5.63
CA SER A 105 10.62 -4.11 -6.79
C SER A 105 9.94 -2.83 -7.25
N ARG A 106 9.70 -2.69 -8.56
CA ARG A 106 9.05 -1.50 -9.15
C ARG A 106 7.83 -0.99 -8.37
N PRO A 107 6.83 -1.81 -7.96
CA PRO A 107 5.70 -1.30 -7.21
C PRO A 107 6.08 -0.79 -5.81
N VAL A 108 7.03 -1.43 -5.14
CA VAL A 108 7.50 -0.97 -3.81
C VAL A 108 8.21 0.37 -3.92
N THR A 109 9.14 0.51 -4.86
CA THR A 109 9.84 1.78 -5.09
C THR A 109 8.86 2.87 -5.52
N CYS A 110 7.89 2.53 -6.37
CA CYS A 110 6.84 3.46 -6.78
C CYS A 110 6.04 3.97 -5.57
N VAL A 111 5.49 3.09 -4.71
CA VAL A 111 4.74 3.54 -3.52
C VAL A 111 5.62 4.38 -2.59
N ARG A 112 6.91 4.04 -2.43
CA ARG A 112 7.86 4.85 -1.66
C ARG A 112 8.05 6.25 -2.24
N SER A 113 8.13 6.39 -3.56
CA SER A 113 8.24 7.72 -4.20
C SER A 113 6.98 8.58 -4.02
N PHE A 114 5.81 7.96 -3.84
CA PHE A 114 4.56 8.66 -3.57
C PHE A 114 4.33 8.96 -2.07
N HIS A 115 5.26 8.59 -1.17
CA HIS A 115 5.06 8.67 0.28
C HIS A 115 4.57 10.04 0.76
N GLU A 116 5.20 11.14 0.32
CA GLU A 116 4.79 12.48 0.73
C GLU A 116 3.39 12.84 0.21
N GLN A 117 3.09 12.52 -1.06
CA GLN A 117 1.77 12.75 -1.65
C GLN A 117 0.68 11.95 -0.94
N LEU A 118 0.97 10.70 -0.56
CA LEU A 118 0.04 9.85 0.20
C LEU A 118 -0.24 10.43 1.59
N LYS A 119 0.78 10.99 2.26
CA LYS A 119 0.62 11.68 3.54
C LYS A 119 -0.20 12.96 3.40
N GLN A 120 0.07 13.78 2.38
CA GLN A 120 -0.69 14.99 2.10
C GLN A 120 -2.16 14.68 1.79
N ALA A 121 -2.43 13.64 0.99
CA ALA A 121 -3.79 13.19 0.71
C ALA A 121 -4.51 12.66 1.96
N LEU A 122 -3.79 12.09 2.94
CA LEU A 122 -4.38 11.72 4.23
C LEU A 122 -4.73 12.95 5.08
N LEU A 123 -3.87 13.98 5.10
CA LEU A 123 -4.13 15.22 5.83
C LEU A 123 -5.35 15.95 5.25
N ASP A 124 -5.43 16.06 3.92
CA ASP A 124 -6.58 16.65 3.22
C ASP A 124 -7.90 15.93 3.54
N PHE A 125 -7.86 14.61 3.71
CA PHE A 125 -9.03 13.85 4.17
C PHE A 125 -9.42 14.19 5.63
N GLY A 126 -8.43 14.42 6.50
CA GLY A 126 -8.64 14.81 7.90
C GLY A 126 -9.06 16.27 8.10
N GLU A 127 -8.80 17.14 7.13
CA GLU A 127 -9.22 18.54 7.10
C GLU A 127 -10.66 18.74 6.61
N GLN A 128 -11.40 17.68 6.28
CA GLN A 128 -12.82 17.81 5.98
C GLN A 128 -13.57 18.13 7.28
N PRO A 129 -14.09 19.37 7.49
CA PRO A 129 -14.88 19.65 8.66
C PRO A 129 -16.10 18.75 8.62
N GLN A 130 -16.24 17.90 9.62
CA GLN A 130 -17.53 17.29 9.92
C GLN A 130 -18.45 18.45 10.26
N HIS A 131 -19.22 18.92 9.27
CA HIS A 131 -20.34 19.82 9.50
C HIS A 131 -21.40 19.00 10.24
N GLN A 132 -21.20 18.84 11.54
CA GLN A 132 -22.20 18.27 12.42
C GLN A 132 -23.34 19.28 12.43
N ASN A 133 -24.44 18.90 11.77
CA ASN A 133 -25.63 19.70 11.64
C ASN A 133 -26.07 20.23 13.01
N LEU A 134 -26.02 21.55 13.10
CA LEU A 134 -26.57 22.39 14.14
C LEU A 134 -28.11 22.36 14.05
N TYR A 135 -28.76 21.27 14.46
CA TYR A 135 -30.20 21.31 14.73
C TYR A 135 -30.44 21.81 16.15
N HIS A 136 -30.80 23.08 16.21
CA HIS A 136 -31.39 23.75 17.34
C HIS A 136 -32.56 22.92 17.88
N LYS A 137 -32.51 22.58 19.16
CA LYS A 137 -33.71 22.49 19.97
C LYS A 137 -33.62 23.60 21.01
N GLY A 138 -33.90 24.82 20.54
CA GLY A 138 -34.63 25.74 21.39
C GLY A 138 -36.06 25.20 21.44
N GLU A 139 -36.61 25.09 22.64
CA GLU A 139 -37.97 25.51 22.97
C GLU A 139 -38.19 25.22 24.46
N THR A 140 -38.17 26.35 25.19
CA THR A 140 -38.95 26.77 26.35
C THR A 140 -39.76 25.74 27.12
#